data_AF-A0A7S1EZJ0-F1
#
_entry.id   AF-A0A7S1EZJ0-F1
#
_cell.length_a   1.000
_cell.length_b   1.000
_cell.length_c   1.000
_cell.angle_alpha   90.00
_cell.angle_beta   90.00
_cell.angle_gamma   90.00
#
_symmetry.space_group_name_H-M   'P 1'
#
loop_
_entity.id
_entity.type
_entity.pdbx_description
1 polymer ?
#
loop_
_entity_poly.entity_id
_entity_poly.type
_entity_poly.pdbx_seq_one_letter_code
_entity_poly.pdbx_strand_id
1 'polypeptide(L)'
;MHTSPSTVKLRMELRNGRGRTALHIAARKGYANLVPPLVRVRADIDSQDIDGWTPLHHAAFNGMDEVFICLIEASCDMTLQDRNGLTPWMVTRLPSRSSNLSEKTLKTLEPPEAIAYSKAILPILKDEMTLYDKLQTLLGLPGVNQNLRNLRLHEQFFDPNRGPNTIRIQKMWECLALPMIRRLRNGETDSDEPDPRLDDDVRDRLFHEIANRRREQKCFVLQWLRDTMGPRKSDSYNFDNRACLAEEWTAVIDEELRDFQREFEPMYQELLGTAGDLTSLPAEEWLVPQKNTQLVAHTIPVWAETMDPAGAFEAFRRVNVHAMSRDDDEALMEFMELVTIGYGFDTGQHFWKNCYKLWLAHFAQMIDADFHKKVQSVVERFNEVCAESGFTEASYKRGKPKTYESMRRKEAVFGEPSHETYEGRTVASKLLDVVRGSIVVNSPAAVVALINDFFKPLNLVQNRMEVVRVLNRFAETSDTLQGFRNVELNVYWEGGLRSSLCNRPDCNVHFAIIGEVQINLENFLAVNKRRHLLYENHRGAFDWRPDDDAPAPCSDEEMGCGRNRRYSSE
;
A
#
# COMPACT_ATOMS: atom_id res chain seq x y z
N MET A 1 -28.09 -29.48 51.14
CA MET A 1 -27.94 -29.04 49.74
C MET A 1 -26.69 -28.18 49.65
N HIS A 2 -25.67 -28.60 48.91
CA HIS A 2 -24.49 -27.77 48.64
C HIS A 2 -24.71 -27.04 47.32
N THR A 3 -24.92 -25.73 47.37
CA THR A 3 -24.89 -24.87 46.18
C THR A 3 -23.45 -24.50 45.90
N SER A 4 -22.86 -25.12 44.88
CA SER A 4 -21.53 -24.77 44.38
C SER A 4 -21.46 -23.27 44.02
N PRO A 5 -20.37 -22.55 44.34
CA PRO A 5 -20.22 -21.17 43.91
C PRO A 5 -20.17 -21.11 42.39
N SER A 6 -21.04 -20.30 41.79
CA SER A 6 -21.10 -20.10 40.34
C SER A 6 -19.79 -19.47 39.85
N THR A 7 -19.00 -20.25 39.12
CA THR A 7 -17.73 -19.80 38.54
C THR A 7 -17.98 -18.83 37.39
N VAL A 8 -18.02 -17.53 37.70
CA VAL A 8 -18.11 -16.46 36.70
C VAL A 8 -16.86 -16.49 35.81
N LYS A 9 -17.00 -17.04 34.61
CA LYS A 9 -15.91 -17.16 33.63
C LYS A 9 -15.71 -15.83 32.90
N LEU A 10 -14.93 -14.94 33.52
CA LEU A 10 -14.57 -13.64 32.95
C LEU A 10 -13.84 -13.81 31.60
N ARG A 11 -14.26 -13.05 30.59
CA ARG A 11 -13.59 -13.00 29.27
C ARG A 11 -12.61 -11.82 29.25
N MET A 12 -11.37 -12.08 29.65
CA MET A 12 -10.35 -11.04 29.80
C MET A 12 -9.81 -10.49 28.47
N GLU A 13 -9.89 -11.29 27.41
CA GLU A 13 -9.42 -10.97 26.06
C GLU A 13 -10.38 -10.10 25.23
N LEU A 14 -11.42 -9.54 25.85
CA LEU A 14 -12.30 -8.59 25.18
C LEU A 14 -11.58 -7.27 24.93
N ARG A 15 -11.57 -6.86 23.66
CA ARG A 15 -10.88 -5.66 23.18
C ARG A 15 -11.92 -4.60 22.82
N ASN A 16 -11.65 -3.35 23.17
CA ASN A 16 -12.46 -2.22 22.71
C ASN A 16 -12.13 -1.85 21.24
N GLY A 17 -12.81 -0.83 20.69
CA GLY A 17 -12.56 -0.35 19.31
C GLY A 17 -11.13 0.16 19.02
N ARG A 18 -10.27 0.29 20.04
CA ARG A 18 -8.83 0.56 19.89
C ARG A 18 -7.97 -0.68 20.18
N GLY A 19 -8.52 -1.89 20.16
CA GLY A 19 -7.79 -3.14 20.39
C GLY A 19 -7.33 -3.38 21.83
N ARG A 20 -7.62 -2.47 22.77
CA ARG A 20 -7.10 -2.50 24.15
C ARG A 20 -7.87 -3.47 25.03
N THR A 21 -7.12 -4.32 25.75
CA THR A 21 -7.65 -5.22 26.81
C THR A 21 -7.80 -4.48 28.14
N ALA A 22 -8.39 -5.13 29.15
CA ALA A 22 -8.49 -4.59 30.50
C ALA A 22 -7.11 -4.21 31.09
N LEU A 23 -6.06 -4.96 30.77
CA LEU A 23 -4.71 -4.74 31.28
C LEU A 23 -4.06 -3.48 30.68
N HIS A 24 -4.30 -3.17 29.40
CA HIS A 24 -3.90 -1.89 28.81
C HIS A 24 -4.55 -0.70 29.52
N ILE A 25 -5.83 -0.85 29.91
CA ILE A 25 -6.57 0.21 30.60
C ILE A 25 -6.01 0.40 32.02
N ALA A 26 -5.74 -0.69 32.75
CA ALA A 26 -5.10 -0.65 34.05
C ALA A 26 -3.72 0.03 33.99
N ALA A 27 -2.88 -0.36 33.01
CA ALA A 27 -1.54 0.19 32.85
C ALA A 27 -1.53 1.68 32.47
N ARG A 28 -2.41 2.08 31.55
CA ARG A 28 -2.60 3.50 31.17
C ARG A 28 -3.15 4.38 32.31
N LYS A 29 -3.79 3.77 33.32
CA LYS A 29 -4.43 4.47 34.45
C LYS A 29 -3.69 4.38 35.78
N GLY A 30 -2.60 3.61 35.85
CA GLY A 30 -1.84 3.45 37.11
C GLY A 30 -2.43 2.43 38.09
N TYR A 31 -3.34 1.56 37.66
CA TYR A 31 -4.03 0.62 38.56
C TYR A 31 -3.21 -0.64 38.82
N ALA A 32 -2.06 -0.50 39.51
CA ALA A 32 -1.13 -1.58 39.80
C ALA A 32 -1.79 -2.73 40.58
N ASN A 33 -2.69 -2.40 41.50
CA ASN A 33 -3.50 -3.36 42.26
C ASN A 33 -4.37 -4.30 41.39
N LEU A 34 -4.69 -3.92 40.15
CA LEU A 34 -5.43 -4.78 39.22
C LEU A 34 -4.52 -5.69 38.39
N VAL A 35 -3.22 -5.39 38.25
CA VAL A 35 -2.30 -6.20 37.42
C VAL A 35 -2.20 -7.65 37.91
N PRO A 36 -1.89 -7.95 39.21
CA PRO A 36 -1.79 -9.35 39.66
C PRO A 36 -3.11 -10.15 39.58
N PRO A 37 -4.29 -9.60 39.92
CA PRO A 37 -5.57 -10.28 39.68
C PRO A 37 -5.83 -10.61 38.20
N LEU A 38 -5.54 -9.67 37.27
CA LEU A 38 -5.74 -9.87 35.84
C LEU A 38 -4.82 -10.99 35.31
N VAL A 39 -3.54 -10.98 35.68
CA VAL A 39 -2.56 -12.02 35.31
C VAL A 39 -2.94 -13.39 35.88
N ARG A 40 -3.42 -13.48 37.13
CA ARG A 40 -3.91 -14.74 37.72
C ARG A 40 -5.07 -15.37 36.97
N VAL A 41 -5.90 -14.56 36.31
CA VAL A 41 -7.03 -15.04 35.47
C VAL A 41 -6.58 -15.35 34.03
N ARG A 42 -5.26 -15.35 33.77
CA ARG A 42 -4.61 -15.59 32.47
C ARG A 42 -4.97 -14.56 31.40
N ALA A 43 -5.07 -13.28 31.78
CA ALA A 43 -5.06 -12.21 30.79
C ALA A 43 -3.72 -12.17 30.06
N ASP A 44 -3.74 -11.99 28.74
CA ASP A 44 -2.53 -11.85 27.92
C ASP A 44 -1.75 -10.57 28.30
N ILE A 45 -0.61 -10.74 28.96
CA ILE A 45 0.25 -9.66 29.45
C ILE A 45 0.94 -8.88 28.33
N ASP A 46 1.16 -9.57 27.22
CA ASP A 46 1.90 -9.11 26.05
C ASP A 46 0.96 -8.70 24.90
N SER A 47 -0.35 -8.73 25.15
CA SER A 47 -1.38 -8.32 24.21
C SER A 47 -1.07 -6.95 23.61
N GLN A 48 -1.08 -6.83 22.28
CA GLN A 48 -0.86 -5.55 21.58
C GLN A 48 -2.19 -4.92 21.16
N ASP A 49 -2.35 -3.60 21.33
CA ASP A 49 -3.52 -2.84 20.85
C ASP A 49 -3.43 -2.49 19.34
N ILE A 50 -4.36 -1.66 18.81
CA ILE A 50 -4.31 -1.29 17.39
C ILE A 50 -3.06 -0.48 17.02
N ASP A 51 -2.34 0.10 17.97
CA ASP A 51 -1.12 0.85 17.71
C ASP A 51 0.13 -0.03 17.93
N GLY A 52 -0.07 -1.33 18.24
CA GLY A 52 0.99 -2.26 18.61
C GLY A 52 1.45 -2.14 20.06
N TRP A 53 0.84 -1.23 20.85
CA TRP A 53 1.28 -0.97 22.21
C TRP A 53 0.84 -2.10 23.14
N THR A 54 1.78 -2.64 23.91
CA THR A 54 1.49 -3.55 25.03
C THR A 54 1.07 -2.76 26.27
N PRO A 55 0.50 -3.40 27.31
CA PRO A 55 0.34 -2.78 28.62
C PRO A 55 1.62 -2.13 29.15
N LEU A 56 2.80 -2.70 28.88
CA LEU A 56 4.08 -2.10 29.30
C LEU A 56 4.40 -0.79 28.56
N HIS A 57 4.05 -0.66 27.27
CA HIS A 57 4.15 0.61 26.55
C HIS A 57 3.25 1.68 27.18
N HIS A 58 2.03 1.32 27.58
CA HIS A 58 1.13 2.23 28.28
C HIS A 58 1.66 2.63 29.66
N ALA A 59 2.26 1.71 30.42
CA ALA A 59 2.91 2.02 31.69
C ALA A 59 4.13 2.94 31.50
N ALA A 60 4.97 2.66 30.51
CA ALA A 60 6.13 3.46 30.12
C ALA A 60 5.74 4.92 29.79
N PHE A 61 4.81 5.09 28.84
CA PHE A 61 4.41 6.40 28.33
C PHE A 61 3.73 7.28 29.38
N ASN A 62 2.96 6.67 30.29
CA ASN A 62 2.22 7.41 31.31
C ASN A 62 3.03 7.57 32.62
N GLY A 63 4.24 7.00 32.72
CA GLY A 63 5.10 7.10 33.91
C GLY A 63 4.59 6.32 35.12
N MET A 64 3.98 5.16 34.90
CA MET A 64 3.26 4.39 35.94
C MET A 64 4.16 3.34 36.60
N ASP A 65 5.11 3.81 37.41
CA ASP A 65 6.17 3.02 38.07
C ASP A 65 5.69 1.73 38.75
N GLU A 66 4.62 1.79 39.54
CA GLU A 66 4.10 0.61 40.27
C GLU A 66 3.51 -0.46 39.32
N VAL A 67 2.77 -0.03 38.28
CA VAL A 67 2.28 -0.94 37.24
C VAL A 67 3.46 -1.55 36.49
N PHE A 68 4.49 -0.73 36.22
CA PHE A 68 5.69 -1.14 35.52
C PHE A 68 6.36 -2.33 36.22
N ILE A 69 6.59 -2.19 37.53
CA ILE A 69 7.20 -3.25 38.35
C ILE A 69 6.30 -4.50 38.36
N CYS A 70 5.00 -4.36 38.58
CA CYS A 70 4.07 -5.51 38.57
C CYS A 70 4.00 -6.26 37.23
N LEU A 71 4.26 -5.59 36.10
CA LEU A 71 4.33 -6.23 34.78
C LEU A 71 5.66 -7.00 34.60
N ILE A 72 6.79 -6.41 35.01
CA ILE A 72 8.11 -7.11 35.01
C ILE A 72 8.05 -8.35 35.91
N GLU A 73 7.51 -8.23 37.12
CA GLU A 73 7.38 -9.36 38.07
C GLU A 73 6.46 -10.48 37.55
N ALA A 74 5.58 -10.16 36.60
CA ALA A 74 4.73 -11.11 35.89
C ALA A 74 5.36 -11.64 34.58
N SER A 75 6.64 -11.37 34.34
CA SER A 75 7.45 -11.82 33.20
C SER A 75 6.93 -11.38 31.83
N CYS A 76 6.46 -10.14 31.70
CA CYS A 76 6.14 -9.55 30.39
C CYS A 76 7.36 -9.44 29.46
N ASP A 77 7.17 -9.54 28.16
CA ASP A 77 8.23 -9.33 27.18
C ASP A 77 8.52 -7.83 26.96
N MET A 78 9.62 -7.38 27.55
CA MET A 78 10.12 -6.00 27.45
C MET A 78 10.66 -5.64 26.05
N THR A 79 10.88 -6.63 25.18
CA THR A 79 11.41 -6.45 23.81
C THR A 79 10.30 -6.25 22.78
N LEU A 80 9.03 -6.37 23.18
CA LEU A 80 7.88 -6.12 22.32
C LEU A 80 7.81 -4.67 21.87
N GLN A 81 7.08 -4.46 20.78
CA GLN A 81 7.37 -3.41 19.84
C GLN A 81 6.09 -2.84 19.23
N ASP A 82 5.90 -1.52 19.33
CA ASP A 82 4.75 -0.85 18.73
C ASP A 82 4.78 -0.88 17.19
N ARG A 83 3.75 -0.35 16.52
CA ARG A 83 3.71 -0.30 15.05
C ARG A 83 4.81 0.55 14.40
N ASN A 84 5.47 1.44 15.14
CA ASN A 84 6.32 2.50 14.60
C ASN A 84 7.82 2.21 14.69
N GLY A 85 8.28 1.60 15.77
CA GLY A 85 9.73 1.50 16.04
C GLY A 85 10.07 1.32 17.52
N LEU A 86 9.11 1.54 18.41
CA LEU A 86 9.40 1.80 19.82
C LEU A 86 9.23 0.54 20.67
N THR A 87 10.20 0.29 21.54
CA THR A 87 10.09 -0.59 22.70
C THR A 87 9.55 0.22 23.90
N PRO A 88 9.04 -0.43 24.97
CA PRO A 88 8.70 0.25 26.21
C PRO A 88 9.83 1.13 26.75
N TRP A 89 11.09 0.71 26.62
CA TRP A 89 12.25 1.53 27.02
C TRP A 89 12.36 2.84 26.22
N MET A 90 12.32 2.76 24.89
CA MET A 90 12.37 3.96 24.04
C MET A 90 11.23 4.94 24.37
N VAL A 91 10.04 4.41 24.65
CA VAL A 91 8.86 5.21 25.01
C VAL A 91 9.10 6.01 26.31
N THR A 92 9.89 5.51 27.27
CA THR A 92 10.27 6.29 28.48
C THR A 92 11.18 7.48 28.20
N ARG A 93 11.86 7.51 27.03
CA ARG A 93 12.82 8.55 26.64
C ARG A 93 12.22 9.58 25.67
N LEU A 94 10.94 9.46 25.30
CA LEU A 94 10.25 10.42 24.44
C LEU A 94 10.01 11.75 25.19
N PRO A 95 10.38 12.92 24.64
CA PRO A 95 10.19 14.20 25.34
C PRO A 95 8.73 14.67 25.46
N SER A 96 7.76 13.96 24.86
CA SER A 96 6.35 14.37 24.77
C SER A 96 5.53 14.23 26.07
N ARG A 97 6.15 13.79 27.18
CA ARG A 97 5.72 14.06 28.57
C ARG A 97 6.84 13.69 29.54
N SER A 98 6.99 14.48 30.62
CA SER A 98 7.92 14.17 31.71
C SER A 98 7.52 12.85 32.39
N SER A 99 8.32 11.81 32.19
CA SER A 99 8.16 10.53 32.86
C SER A 99 8.56 10.64 34.33
N ASN A 100 7.62 10.37 35.24
CA ASN A 100 7.90 10.20 36.68
C ASN A 100 8.39 8.77 37.01
N LEU A 101 9.03 8.08 36.06
CA LEU A 101 9.63 6.76 36.32
C LEU A 101 10.93 6.96 37.12
N SER A 102 11.07 6.20 38.21
CA SER A 102 12.28 6.27 39.02
C SER A 102 13.52 5.84 38.23
N GLU A 103 14.67 6.40 38.59
CA GLU A 103 15.97 6.01 38.01
C GLU A 103 16.25 4.51 38.18
N LYS A 104 15.69 3.89 39.24
CA LYS A 104 15.74 2.45 39.46
C LYS A 104 14.92 1.68 38.42
N THR A 105 13.69 2.13 38.13
CA THR A 105 12.86 1.52 37.08
C THR A 105 13.53 1.66 35.71
N LEU A 106 14.08 2.83 35.39
CA LEU A 106 14.79 3.07 34.14
C LEU A 106 16.02 2.16 33.96
N LYS A 107 16.80 1.92 35.02
CA LYS A 107 17.93 0.96 35.02
C LYS A 107 17.51 -0.51 35.01
N THR A 108 16.29 -0.82 35.44
CA THR A 108 15.72 -2.18 35.36
C THR A 108 15.18 -2.45 33.95
N LEU A 109 14.77 -1.38 33.24
CA LEU A 109 14.27 -1.42 31.88
C LEU A 109 15.36 -1.20 30.82
N GLU A 110 16.52 -0.66 31.20
CA GLU A 110 17.71 -0.67 30.34
C GLU A 110 17.93 -2.11 29.88
N PRO A 111 17.89 -2.38 28.56
CA PRO A 111 18.14 -3.72 28.08
C PRO A 111 19.53 -4.15 28.57
N PRO A 112 19.72 -5.42 28.97
CA PRO A 112 21.05 -5.90 29.33
C PRO A 112 22.04 -5.61 28.19
N GLU A 113 23.34 -5.52 28.47
CA GLU A 113 24.41 -5.23 27.47
C GLU A 113 24.57 -6.28 26.33
N ALA A 114 23.55 -7.09 26.09
CA ALA A 114 23.52 -8.31 25.29
C ALA A 114 24.09 -8.17 23.87
N ILE A 115 24.00 -6.98 23.26
CA ILE A 115 24.53 -6.75 21.90
C ILE A 115 25.13 -5.33 21.78
N ALA A 116 26.35 -5.14 22.28
CA ALA A 116 27.12 -3.94 21.91
C ALA A 116 27.54 -4.03 20.43
N TYR A 117 27.13 -3.05 19.60
CA TYR A 117 27.42 -3.01 18.16
C TYR A 117 28.89 -3.33 17.82
N SER A 118 29.84 -2.78 18.59
CA SER A 118 31.28 -2.99 18.39
C SER A 118 31.79 -4.38 18.78
N LYS A 119 31.12 -5.09 19.70
CA LYS A 119 31.54 -6.40 20.21
C LYS A 119 30.86 -7.58 19.49
N ALA A 120 29.59 -7.43 19.12
CA ALA A 120 28.77 -8.53 18.60
C ALA A 120 28.39 -8.37 17.11
N ILE A 121 27.94 -7.18 16.69
CA ILE A 121 27.46 -6.95 15.30
C ILE A 121 28.63 -6.70 14.33
N LEU A 122 29.58 -5.84 14.71
CA LEU A 122 30.68 -5.43 13.83
C LEU A 122 31.57 -6.60 13.38
N PRO A 123 31.85 -7.65 14.20
CA PRO A 123 32.50 -8.86 13.72
C PRO A 123 31.71 -9.58 12.63
N ILE A 124 30.40 -9.84 12.84
CA ILE A 124 29.53 -10.53 11.87
C ILE A 124 29.49 -9.79 10.53
N LEU A 125 29.40 -8.46 10.55
CA LEU A 125 29.39 -7.65 9.33
C LEU A 125 30.72 -7.75 8.55
N LYS A 126 31.84 -7.86 9.27
CA LYS A 126 33.19 -7.94 8.70
C LYS A 126 33.64 -9.34 8.27
N ASP A 127 32.96 -10.38 8.72
CA ASP A 127 33.31 -11.76 8.39
C ASP A 127 33.06 -12.08 6.90
N GLU A 128 33.67 -13.15 6.37
CA GLU A 128 33.52 -13.57 4.97
C GLU A 128 32.27 -14.45 4.71
N MET A 129 31.32 -14.42 5.66
CA MET A 129 30.03 -15.12 5.56
C MET A 129 29.16 -14.62 4.39
N THR A 130 28.26 -15.47 3.91
CA THR A 130 27.23 -15.10 2.92
C THR A 130 26.29 -14.02 3.47
N LEU A 131 25.62 -13.24 2.61
CA LEU A 131 24.73 -12.17 3.08
C LEU A 131 23.53 -12.73 3.86
N TYR A 132 23.01 -13.89 3.45
CA TYR A 132 21.97 -14.59 4.19
C TYR A 132 22.47 -15.13 5.55
N ASP A 133 23.68 -15.69 5.64
CA ASP A 133 24.19 -16.20 6.92
C ASP A 133 24.53 -15.06 7.88
N LYS A 134 25.01 -13.91 7.38
CA LYS A 134 25.13 -12.67 8.18
C LYS A 134 23.78 -12.25 8.75
N LEU A 135 22.73 -12.22 7.91
CA LEU A 135 21.37 -11.90 8.33
C LEU A 135 20.86 -12.87 9.42
N GLN A 136 20.99 -14.18 9.21
CA GLN A 136 20.56 -15.20 10.16
C GLN A 136 21.34 -15.13 11.48
N THR A 137 22.65 -14.89 11.41
CA THR A 137 23.49 -14.72 12.61
C THR A 137 23.10 -13.46 13.39
N LEU A 138 22.79 -12.36 12.71
CA LEU A 138 22.28 -11.12 13.33
C LEU A 138 20.88 -11.32 13.96
N LEU A 139 19.98 -12.04 13.29
CA LEU A 139 18.66 -12.43 13.81
C LEU A 139 18.74 -13.38 15.01
N GLY A 140 19.77 -14.23 15.06
CA GLY A 140 20.03 -15.14 16.17
C GLY A 140 20.65 -14.48 17.41
N LEU A 141 21.00 -13.19 17.36
CA LEU A 141 21.56 -12.48 18.52
C LEU A 141 20.49 -12.27 19.61
N PRO A 142 20.83 -12.47 20.89
CA PRO A 142 19.88 -12.37 21.99
C PRO A 142 19.34 -10.93 22.14
N GLY A 143 18.06 -10.74 21.86
CA GLY A 143 17.38 -9.43 21.86
C GLY A 143 17.13 -8.84 20.47
N VAL A 144 17.68 -9.41 19.41
CA VAL A 144 17.13 -9.21 18.06
C VAL A 144 15.91 -10.12 17.93
N ASN A 145 14.76 -9.54 17.63
CA ASN A 145 13.55 -10.32 17.40
C ASN A 145 13.75 -11.14 16.11
N GLN A 146 13.58 -12.47 16.19
CA GLN A 146 13.72 -13.40 15.05
C GLN A 146 12.74 -13.10 13.89
N ASN A 147 11.78 -12.20 14.11
CA ASN A 147 10.94 -11.63 13.07
C ASN A 147 11.66 -10.49 12.32
N LEU A 148 11.93 -10.70 11.04
CA LEU A 148 12.50 -9.73 10.08
C LEU A 148 11.78 -8.36 10.03
N ARG A 149 10.52 -8.27 10.47
CA ARG A 149 9.74 -7.01 10.56
C ARG A 149 9.97 -6.23 11.86
N ASN A 150 10.73 -6.81 12.79
CA ASN A 150 10.94 -6.32 14.15
C ASN A 150 12.44 -6.17 14.46
N LEU A 151 13.27 -6.04 13.43
CA LEU A 151 14.74 -6.00 13.50
C LEU A 151 15.24 -4.62 13.99
N ARG A 152 14.78 -4.23 15.19
CA ARG A 152 14.95 -2.88 15.70
C ARG A 152 16.31 -2.68 16.32
N LEU A 153 17.23 -2.43 15.41
CA LEU A 153 18.49 -1.76 15.64
C LEU A 153 18.29 -0.33 16.20
N HIS A 154 17.06 0.16 16.38
CA HIS A 154 16.79 1.54 16.78
C HIS A 154 17.55 1.95 18.07
N GLU A 155 17.56 1.11 19.11
CA GLU A 155 18.27 1.39 20.38
C GLU A 155 19.79 1.50 20.22
N GLN A 156 20.37 0.84 19.23
CA GLN A 156 21.81 0.81 19.00
C GLN A 156 22.31 1.92 18.06
N PHE A 157 21.42 2.53 17.28
CA PHE A 157 21.80 3.49 16.23
C PHE A 157 21.17 4.86 16.45
N PHE A 158 20.08 5.00 17.21
CA PHE A 158 19.37 6.28 17.38
C PHE A 158 19.08 6.56 18.86
N ASP A 159 19.81 7.51 19.43
CA ASP A 159 19.56 8.06 20.76
C ASP A 159 18.65 9.29 20.60
N PRO A 160 17.50 9.40 21.29
CA PRO A 160 16.62 10.56 21.20
C PRO A 160 17.33 11.92 21.42
N ASN A 161 18.39 11.95 22.22
CA ASN A 161 19.12 13.17 22.58
C ASN A 161 20.33 13.45 21.70
N ARG A 162 20.86 12.43 20.99
CA ARG A 162 22.10 12.54 20.19
C ARG A 162 21.89 12.27 18.70
N GLY A 163 20.72 11.77 18.32
CA GLY A 163 20.37 11.44 16.96
C GLY A 163 21.00 10.14 16.45
N PRO A 164 21.09 9.97 15.12
CA PRO A 164 21.69 8.80 14.49
C PRO A 164 23.20 8.72 14.72
N ASN A 165 23.68 7.52 15.04
CA ASN A 165 25.09 7.18 14.93
C ASN A 165 25.42 6.85 13.46
N THR A 166 25.64 7.90 12.67
CA THR A 166 25.92 7.84 11.23
C THR A 166 26.97 6.79 10.86
N ILE A 167 28.06 6.68 11.62
CA ILE A 167 29.14 5.69 11.41
C ILE A 167 28.63 4.25 11.52
N ARG A 168 27.72 3.94 12.46
CA ARG A 168 27.11 2.61 12.58
C ARG A 168 26.16 2.34 11.42
N ILE A 169 25.31 3.32 11.09
CA ILE A 169 24.33 3.22 9.98
C ILE A 169 25.06 2.94 8.67
N GLN A 170 26.09 3.75 8.36
CA GLN A 170 26.92 3.61 7.16
C GLN A 170 27.58 2.22 7.07
N LYS A 171 28.10 1.67 8.17
CA LYS A 171 28.70 0.32 8.15
C LYS A 171 27.68 -0.80 7.93
N MET A 172 26.47 -0.68 8.48
CA MET A 172 25.38 -1.63 8.19
C MET A 172 24.88 -1.49 6.74
N TRP A 173 24.90 -0.27 6.21
CA TRP A 173 24.60 0.04 4.82
C TRP A 173 25.61 -0.62 3.87
N GLU A 174 26.90 -0.29 4.01
CA GLU A 174 28.01 -0.80 3.19
C GLU A 174 28.13 -2.33 3.24
N CYS A 175 28.09 -2.93 4.43
CA CYS A 175 28.42 -4.35 4.62
C CYS A 175 27.23 -5.32 4.47
N LEU A 176 25.98 -4.83 4.41
CA LEU A 176 24.80 -5.69 4.39
C LEU A 176 23.69 -5.15 3.47
N ALA A 177 23.12 -3.98 3.75
CA ALA A 177 21.92 -3.54 3.04
C ALA A 177 22.16 -3.21 1.56
N LEU A 178 23.23 -2.48 1.22
CA LEU A 178 23.57 -2.14 -0.17
C LEU A 178 23.91 -3.39 -1.01
N PRO A 179 24.75 -4.34 -0.54
CA PRO A 179 24.94 -5.63 -1.21
C PRO A 179 23.64 -6.43 -1.43
N MET A 180 22.74 -6.47 -0.44
CA MET A 180 21.46 -7.18 -0.58
C MET A 180 20.53 -6.52 -1.61
N ILE A 181 20.50 -5.19 -1.69
CA ILE A 181 19.76 -4.46 -2.73
C ILE A 181 20.30 -4.81 -4.12
N ARG A 182 21.62 -4.80 -4.30
CA ARG A 182 22.28 -5.18 -5.57
C ARG A 182 22.02 -6.63 -5.99
N ARG A 183 21.84 -7.56 -5.03
CA ARG A 183 21.44 -8.94 -5.36
C ARG A 183 19.95 -9.13 -5.63
N LEU A 184 19.09 -8.44 -4.89
CA LEU A 184 17.64 -8.42 -5.16
C LEU A 184 17.32 -7.87 -6.57
N ARG A 185 18.21 -7.02 -7.12
CA ARG A 185 18.23 -6.63 -8.54
C ARG A 185 18.56 -7.79 -9.48
N ASN A 186 19.72 -8.43 -9.31
CA ASN A 186 20.22 -9.44 -10.25
C ASN A 186 19.45 -10.77 -10.16
N GLY A 187 18.72 -10.99 -9.06
CA GLY A 187 18.12 -12.29 -8.74
C GLY A 187 19.12 -13.30 -8.16
N GLU A 188 20.40 -12.94 -8.11
CA GLU A 188 21.48 -13.71 -7.48
C GLU A 188 21.13 -14.14 -6.05
N THR A 189 21.41 -15.40 -5.75
CA THR A 189 21.24 -15.99 -4.42
C THR A 189 22.57 -16.49 -3.86
N ASP A 190 22.63 -16.66 -2.54
CA ASP A 190 23.75 -17.32 -1.84
C ASP A 190 23.78 -18.85 -2.09
N SER A 191 23.36 -19.29 -3.28
CA SER A 191 23.18 -20.69 -3.67
C SER A 191 23.17 -20.75 -5.20
N ASP A 192 23.94 -21.70 -5.73
CA ASP A 192 23.99 -22.00 -7.17
C ASP A 192 22.64 -22.55 -7.67
N GLU A 193 22.44 -22.54 -8.99
CA GLU A 193 21.25 -23.18 -9.58
C GLU A 193 21.26 -24.70 -9.30
N PRO A 194 20.09 -25.33 -9.05
CA PRO A 194 20.02 -26.77 -8.84
C PRO A 194 20.60 -27.53 -10.03
N ASP A 195 21.51 -28.51 -9.80
CA ASP A 195 21.98 -29.39 -10.87
C ASP A 195 20.76 -30.04 -11.55
N PRO A 196 20.58 -29.91 -12.88
CA PRO A 196 19.47 -30.51 -13.62
C PRO A 196 19.29 -32.02 -13.42
N ARG A 197 20.32 -32.71 -12.91
CA ARG A 197 20.33 -34.16 -12.61
C ARG A 197 19.78 -34.51 -11.23
N LEU A 198 19.47 -33.52 -10.38
CA LEU A 198 18.81 -33.76 -9.10
C LEU A 198 17.38 -34.24 -9.30
N ASP A 199 16.94 -35.13 -8.42
CA ASP A 199 15.56 -35.60 -8.31
C ASP A 199 14.57 -34.42 -8.19
N ASP A 200 13.41 -34.53 -8.85
CA ASP A 200 12.44 -33.42 -8.96
C ASP A 200 12.00 -32.94 -7.57
N ASP A 201 11.80 -33.89 -6.66
CA ASP A 201 11.42 -33.71 -5.27
C ASP A 201 12.47 -32.91 -4.46
N VAL A 202 13.76 -33.12 -4.76
CA VAL A 202 14.89 -32.36 -4.17
C VAL A 202 14.98 -30.97 -4.79
N ARG A 203 14.75 -30.87 -6.11
CA ARG A 203 14.78 -29.61 -6.87
C ARG A 203 13.69 -28.65 -6.37
N ASP A 204 12.47 -29.14 -6.17
CA ASP A 204 11.34 -28.36 -5.67
C ASP A 204 11.54 -27.85 -4.25
N ARG A 205 12.17 -28.66 -3.38
CA ARG A 205 12.57 -28.21 -2.03
C ARG A 205 13.59 -27.07 -2.10
N LEU A 206 14.61 -27.19 -2.97
CA LEU A 206 15.63 -26.16 -3.14
C LEU A 206 15.06 -24.87 -3.76
N PHE A 207 14.12 -24.97 -4.72
CA PHE A 207 13.40 -23.81 -5.25
C PHE A 207 12.55 -23.09 -4.18
N HIS A 208 11.84 -23.83 -3.33
CA HIS A 208 11.10 -23.25 -2.22
C HIS A 208 12.03 -22.55 -1.21
N GLU A 209 13.18 -23.14 -0.91
CA GLU A 209 14.18 -22.53 -0.05
C GLU A 209 14.72 -21.22 -0.65
N ILE A 210 15.14 -21.22 -1.92
CA ILE A 210 15.59 -20.03 -2.65
C ILE A 210 14.51 -18.94 -2.65
N ALA A 211 13.24 -19.29 -2.88
CA ALA A 211 12.13 -18.35 -2.85
C ALA A 211 11.89 -17.75 -1.44
N ASN A 212 12.03 -18.57 -0.39
CA ASN A 212 11.95 -18.12 1.00
C ASN A 212 13.11 -17.18 1.35
N ARG A 213 14.37 -17.55 1.05
CA ARG A 213 15.56 -16.69 1.25
C ARG A 213 15.39 -15.33 0.56
N ARG A 214 14.98 -15.31 -0.72
CA ARG A 214 14.68 -14.06 -1.47
C ARG A 214 13.60 -13.21 -0.79
N ARG A 215 12.52 -13.85 -0.30
CA ARG A 215 11.44 -13.18 0.45
C ARG A 215 11.94 -12.58 1.75
N GLU A 216 12.79 -13.29 2.48
CA GLU A 216 13.35 -12.84 3.76
C GLU A 216 14.31 -11.66 3.58
N GLN A 217 15.26 -11.76 2.63
CA GLN A 217 16.17 -10.66 2.28
C GLN A 217 15.38 -9.40 1.86
N LYS A 218 14.29 -9.56 1.09
CA LYS A 218 13.40 -8.45 0.73
C LYS A 218 12.68 -7.87 1.96
N CYS A 219 12.19 -8.70 2.87
CA CYS A 219 11.58 -8.23 4.12
C CYS A 219 12.60 -7.48 5.00
N PHE A 220 13.84 -7.97 5.09
CA PHE A 220 14.94 -7.29 5.76
C PHE A 220 15.18 -5.88 5.19
N VAL A 221 15.42 -5.77 3.88
CA VAL A 221 15.72 -4.49 3.23
C VAL A 221 14.58 -3.50 3.46
N LEU A 222 13.31 -3.93 3.31
CA LEU A 222 12.16 -3.07 3.56
C LEU A 222 12.02 -2.64 5.02
N GLN A 223 12.37 -3.50 5.99
CA GLN A 223 12.32 -3.15 7.41
C GLN A 223 13.49 -2.26 7.84
N TRP A 224 14.71 -2.51 7.35
CA TRP A 224 15.85 -1.61 7.51
C TRP A 224 15.54 -0.23 6.90
N LEU A 225 14.87 -0.20 5.75
CA LEU A 225 14.28 1.00 5.12
C LEU A 225 13.05 1.56 5.83
N ARG A 226 12.62 0.99 6.96
CA ARG A 226 11.64 1.58 7.85
C ARG A 226 12.30 2.10 9.12
N ASP A 227 13.09 1.29 9.79
CA ASP A 227 13.73 1.63 11.06
C ASP A 227 14.73 2.79 10.91
N THR A 228 15.48 2.85 9.81
CA THR A 228 16.39 3.98 9.53
C THR A 228 15.68 5.25 9.05
N MET A 229 14.34 5.32 9.00
CA MET A 229 13.64 6.62 8.87
C MET A 229 13.69 7.38 10.19
N GLY A 230 13.70 6.66 11.32
CA GLY A 230 13.43 7.24 12.64
C GLY A 230 11.97 7.69 12.81
N PRO A 231 11.63 8.27 13.96
CA PRO A 231 10.30 8.81 14.23
C PRO A 231 10.00 10.10 13.42
N ARG A 232 8.76 10.59 13.50
CA ARG A 232 8.34 11.86 12.87
C ARG A 232 9.22 13.02 13.32
N LYS A 233 9.62 13.85 12.36
CA LYS A 233 10.27 15.13 12.65
C LYS A 233 9.37 15.95 13.56
N SER A 234 9.92 16.38 14.68
CA SER A 234 9.20 17.03 15.78
C SER A 234 10.16 17.91 16.55
N ASP A 235 9.64 18.80 17.41
CA ASP A 235 10.47 19.62 18.30
C ASP A 235 11.47 18.78 19.13
N SER A 236 11.10 17.52 19.40
CA SER A 236 11.91 16.54 20.13
C SER A 236 12.85 15.68 19.27
N TYR A 237 12.66 15.60 17.95
CA TYR A 237 13.49 14.79 17.06
C TYR A 237 13.62 15.49 15.70
N ASN A 238 14.75 16.13 15.49
CA ASN A 238 15.02 16.96 14.30
C ASN A 238 16.04 16.36 13.32
N PHE A 239 16.52 15.15 13.59
CA PHE A 239 17.58 14.49 12.84
C PHE A 239 17.06 13.89 11.54
N ASP A 240 17.74 14.17 10.43
CA ASP A 240 17.61 13.43 9.18
C ASP A 240 18.61 12.26 9.21
N ASN A 241 18.07 11.05 9.22
CA ASN A 241 18.83 9.81 9.32
C ASN A 241 19.38 9.32 7.96
N ARG A 242 18.97 9.94 6.85
CA ARG A 242 19.17 9.44 5.48
C ARG A 242 19.76 10.43 4.51
N ALA A 243 19.86 11.71 4.85
CA ALA A 243 20.63 12.69 4.07
C ALA A 243 22.01 12.16 3.64
N CYS A 244 22.72 11.45 4.52
CA CYS A 244 24.04 10.89 4.22
C CYS A 244 24.03 9.66 3.29
N LEU A 245 22.87 9.04 3.01
CA LEU A 245 22.73 7.90 2.10
C LEU A 245 22.06 8.29 0.78
N ALA A 246 21.47 9.48 0.69
CA ALA A 246 20.64 9.90 -0.45
C ALA A 246 21.39 9.92 -1.79
N GLU A 247 22.66 10.34 -1.78
CA GLU A 247 23.51 10.37 -2.98
C GLU A 247 23.84 8.96 -3.48
N GLU A 248 24.31 8.08 -2.60
CA GLU A 248 24.57 6.67 -2.94
C GLU A 248 23.31 5.95 -3.42
N TRP A 249 22.17 6.22 -2.76
CA TRP A 249 20.88 5.65 -3.14
C TRP A 249 20.43 6.10 -4.53
N THR A 250 20.61 7.39 -4.83
CA THR A 250 20.32 7.95 -6.17
C THR A 250 21.27 7.37 -7.21
N ALA A 251 22.56 7.25 -6.91
CA ALA A 251 23.55 6.65 -7.80
C ALA A 251 23.22 5.18 -8.12
N VAL A 252 22.76 4.39 -7.14
CA VAL A 252 22.25 3.04 -7.37
C VAL A 252 21.05 3.09 -8.32
N ILE A 253 20.02 3.89 -8.05
CA ILE A 253 18.82 3.95 -8.92
C ILE A 253 19.15 4.43 -10.34
N ASP A 254 20.09 5.35 -10.49
CA ASP A 254 20.53 5.80 -11.81
C ASP A 254 21.37 4.73 -12.52
N GLU A 255 22.14 3.89 -11.80
CA GLU A 255 22.70 2.64 -12.31
C GLU A 255 21.57 1.69 -12.79
N GLU A 256 20.54 1.45 -11.97
CA GLU A 256 19.38 0.60 -12.32
C GLU A 256 18.63 1.08 -13.56
N LEU A 257 18.40 2.39 -13.69
CA LEU A 257 17.70 2.96 -14.84
C LEU A 257 18.54 2.91 -16.11
N ARG A 258 19.88 2.98 -16.00
CA ARG A 258 20.81 2.79 -17.12
C ARG A 258 20.96 1.33 -17.51
N ASP A 259 21.02 0.42 -16.55
CA ASP A 259 21.06 -1.03 -16.81
C ASP A 259 19.73 -1.53 -17.38
N PHE A 260 18.60 -1.01 -16.88
CA PHE A 260 17.27 -1.16 -17.52
C PHE A 260 17.31 -0.70 -18.97
N GLN A 261 17.80 0.52 -19.26
CA GLN A 261 17.92 0.99 -20.64
C GLN A 261 18.80 0.07 -21.49
N ARG A 262 19.93 -0.41 -20.95
CA ARG A 262 20.84 -1.34 -21.65
C ARG A 262 20.21 -2.72 -21.91
N GLU A 263 19.33 -3.21 -21.04
CA GLU A 263 18.57 -4.46 -21.27
C GLU A 263 17.44 -4.26 -22.30
N PHE A 264 16.73 -3.13 -22.26
CA PHE A 264 15.56 -2.89 -23.13
C PHE A 264 15.88 -2.37 -24.51
N GLU A 265 16.92 -1.56 -24.67
CA GLU A 265 17.27 -0.99 -25.97
C GLU A 265 17.53 -2.10 -27.01
N PRO A 266 18.31 -3.18 -26.73
CA PRO A 266 18.45 -4.28 -27.67
C PRO A 266 17.14 -5.00 -27.99
N MET A 267 16.26 -5.23 -27.00
CA MET A 267 14.94 -5.82 -27.25
C MET A 267 14.09 -4.92 -28.15
N TYR A 268 14.16 -3.60 -28.00
CA TYR A 268 13.45 -2.65 -28.86
C TYR A 268 14.04 -2.58 -30.28
N GLN A 269 15.36 -2.69 -30.41
CA GLN A 269 16.01 -2.84 -31.73
C GLN A 269 15.66 -4.19 -32.40
N GLU A 270 15.38 -5.25 -31.63
CA GLU A 270 14.83 -6.51 -32.13
C GLU A 270 13.37 -6.37 -32.59
N LEU A 271 12.54 -5.63 -31.83
CA LEU A 271 11.15 -5.29 -32.25
C LEU A 271 11.12 -4.66 -33.64
N LEU A 272 11.93 -3.61 -33.85
CA LEU A 272 12.09 -2.88 -35.12
C LEU A 272 12.46 -3.75 -36.32
N GLY A 273 13.03 -4.95 -36.09
CA GLY A 273 13.37 -5.92 -37.13
C GLY A 273 12.28 -6.95 -37.44
N THR A 274 11.16 -6.98 -36.70
CA THR A 274 10.18 -8.08 -36.74
C THR A 274 8.95 -7.72 -37.58
N ALA A 275 8.55 -8.59 -38.51
CA ALA A 275 7.36 -8.34 -39.35
C ALA A 275 6.06 -8.40 -38.53
N GLY A 276 5.16 -7.41 -38.75
CA GLY A 276 3.94 -7.23 -37.93
C GLY A 276 4.19 -6.39 -36.67
N ASP A 277 5.07 -5.40 -36.76
CA ASP A 277 5.69 -4.70 -35.63
C ASP A 277 4.72 -3.85 -34.78
N LEU A 278 4.95 -3.87 -33.47
CA LEU A 278 4.39 -2.95 -32.47
C LEU A 278 4.75 -1.48 -32.75
N THR A 279 5.93 -1.20 -33.30
CA THR A 279 6.33 0.20 -33.61
C THR A 279 5.47 0.81 -34.73
N SER A 280 4.89 -0.03 -35.59
CA SER A 280 3.99 0.40 -36.68
C SER A 280 2.60 0.86 -36.21
N LEU A 281 2.22 0.53 -34.97
CA LEU A 281 0.99 1.06 -34.37
C LEU A 281 1.19 2.55 -34.04
N PRO A 282 0.26 3.44 -34.42
CA PRO A 282 0.37 4.86 -34.11
C PRO A 282 0.45 5.08 -32.60
N ALA A 283 1.27 6.05 -32.17
CA ALA A 283 1.46 6.39 -30.75
C ALA A 283 0.13 6.60 -30.00
N GLU A 284 -0.85 7.18 -30.67
CA GLU A 284 -2.22 7.30 -30.18
C GLU A 284 -3.23 7.08 -31.31
N GLU A 285 -4.16 6.14 -31.12
CA GLU A 285 -5.25 5.82 -32.05
C GLU A 285 -6.60 6.07 -31.35
N TRP A 286 -7.41 6.97 -31.89
CA TRP A 286 -8.77 7.23 -31.41
C TRP A 286 -9.77 6.54 -32.33
N LEU A 287 -10.39 5.46 -31.85
CA LEU A 287 -11.37 4.68 -32.59
C LEU A 287 -12.77 5.29 -32.48
N VAL A 288 -13.18 5.65 -31.25
CA VAL A 288 -14.50 6.29 -30.99
C VAL A 288 -14.34 7.44 -29.99
N PRO A 289 -13.87 8.63 -30.42
CA PRO A 289 -13.58 9.77 -29.55
C PRO A 289 -14.75 10.17 -28.63
N GLN A 290 -15.99 10.09 -29.14
CA GLN A 290 -17.19 10.53 -28.43
C GLN A 290 -17.44 9.71 -27.16
N LYS A 291 -17.14 8.40 -27.19
CA LYS A 291 -17.35 7.46 -26.08
C LYS A 291 -16.24 7.54 -25.03
N ASN A 292 -15.06 8.07 -25.39
CA ASN A 292 -13.95 8.28 -24.46
C ASN A 292 -14.07 9.63 -23.70
N THR A 293 -15.27 9.94 -23.19
CA THR A 293 -15.57 11.17 -22.46
C THR A 293 -16.42 10.86 -21.22
N GLN A 294 -16.27 11.63 -20.14
CA GLN A 294 -17.02 11.42 -18.91
C GLN A 294 -18.55 11.42 -19.12
N LEU A 295 -19.05 12.27 -20.02
CA LEU A 295 -20.48 12.44 -20.32
C LEU A 295 -21.12 11.18 -20.91
N VAL A 296 -20.36 10.41 -21.70
CA VAL A 296 -20.86 9.20 -22.39
C VAL A 296 -20.45 7.94 -21.63
N ALA A 297 -19.26 7.94 -21.04
CA ALA A 297 -18.72 6.81 -20.30
C ALA A 297 -19.32 6.62 -18.90
N HIS A 298 -19.81 7.69 -18.27
CA HIS A 298 -20.47 7.60 -16.97
C HIS A 298 -21.76 8.41 -17.02
N THR A 299 -22.82 7.88 -16.42
CA THR A 299 -24.02 8.65 -16.13
C THR A 299 -23.66 9.70 -15.08
N ILE A 300 -23.33 10.93 -15.52
CA ILE A 300 -23.20 12.08 -14.60
C ILE A 300 -24.58 12.27 -13.96
N PRO A 301 -24.72 12.07 -12.63
CA PRO A 301 -26.01 12.17 -12.01
C PRO A 301 -26.45 13.64 -11.98
N VAL A 302 -27.71 13.93 -12.33
CA VAL A 302 -28.24 15.29 -12.43
C VAL A 302 -28.02 16.09 -11.13
N TRP A 303 -28.11 15.42 -9.97
CA TRP A 303 -27.84 16.02 -8.65
C TRP A 303 -26.43 16.57 -8.46
N ALA A 304 -25.43 16.08 -9.20
CA ALA A 304 -24.06 16.57 -9.10
C ALA A 304 -23.91 17.99 -9.70
N GLU A 305 -24.79 18.35 -10.63
CA GLU A 305 -24.86 19.68 -11.25
C GLU A 305 -25.91 20.57 -10.57
N THR A 306 -27.06 20.01 -10.20
CA THR A 306 -28.17 20.76 -9.58
C THR A 306 -28.11 20.88 -8.06
N MET A 307 -27.13 20.24 -7.41
CA MET A 307 -26.95 20.20 -5.95
C MET A 307 -28.19 19.67 -5.21
N ASP A 308 -28.74 18.55 -5.66
CA ASP A 308 -29.93 17.91 -5.09
C ASP A 308 -29.59 16.79 -4.08
N PRO A 309 -29.82 16.99 -2.76
CA PRO A 309 -29.54 15.98 -1.75
C PRO A 309 -30.41 14.72 -1.87
N ALA A 310 -31.65 14.83 -2.36
CA ALA A 310 -32.55 13.69 -2.48
C ALA A 310 -32.10 12.77 -3.62
N GLY A 311 -31.74 13.33 -4.76
CA GLY A 311 -31.12 12.60 -5.86
C GLY A 311 -29.77 11.97 -5.49
N ALA A 312 -28.95 12.66 -4.69
CA ALA A 312 -27.67 12.14 -4.22
C ALA A 312 -27.83 10.94 -3.27
N PHE A 313 -28.73 11.03 -2.29
CA PHE A 313 -29.11 9.94 -1.40
C PHE A 313 -29.55 8.70 -2.19
N GLU A 314 -30.50 8.87 -3.10
CA GLU A 314 -31.03 7.78 -3.94
C GLU A 314 -29.95 7.17 -4.84
N ALA A 315 -29.01 7.97 -5.37
CA ALA A 315 -27.90 7.46 -6.17
C ALA A 315 -26.86 6.68 -5.34
N PHE A 316 -26.59 7.12 -4.10
CA PHE A 316 -25.70 6.40 -3.17
C PHE A 316 -26.30 5.05 -2.78
N ARG A 317 -27.58 5.05 -2.44
CA ARG A 317 -28.33 3.84 -2.12
C ARG A 317 -28.38 2.84 -3.27
N ARG A 318 -28.53 3.31 -4.52
CA ARG A 318 -28.48 2.48 -5.74
C ARG A 318 -27.15 1.76 -5.95
N VAL A 319 -26.04 2.31 -5.46
CA VAL A 319 -24.70 1.68 -5.56
C VAL A 319 -24.22 1.06 -4.24
N ASN A 320 -25.10 1.00 -3.23
CA ASN A 320 -24.83 0.47 -1.90
C ASN A 320 -23.62 1.11 -1.19
N VAL A 321 -23.50 2.45 -1.26
CA VAL A 321 -22.51 3.17 -0.45
C VAL A 321 -22.77 2.87 1.02
N HIS A 322 -21.72 2.62 1.80
CA HIS A 322 -21.78 2.36 3.25
C HIS A 322 -22.67 1.18 3.73
N ALA A 323 -23.15 0.33 2.80
CA ALA A 323 -24.10 -0.77 3.05
C ALA A 323 -25.57 -0.37 3.29
N MET A 324 -25.97 0.82 2.81
CA MET A 324 -27.31 1.40 2.92
C MET A 324 -28.46 0.39 2.81
N SER A 325 -29.18 0.29 3.92
CA SER A 325 -30.30 -0.63 4.11
C SER A 325 -31.41 -0.54 3.06
N ARG A 326 -32.20 -1.61 3.02
CA ARG A 326 -33.49 -1.65 2.32
C ARG A 326 -34.58 -0.86 3.04
N ASP A 327 -34.41 -0.60 4.33
CA ASP A 327 -35.26 0.31 5.08
C ASP A 327 -34.91 1.77 4.72
N ASP A 328 -35.93 2.63 4.62
CA ASP A 328 -35.75 4.02 4.20
C ASP A 328 -35.17 4.89 5.34
N ASP A 329 -35.50 4.61 6.61
CA ASP A 329 -35.04 5.35 7.78
C ASP A 329 -33.61 4.94 8.17
N GLU A 330 -33.30 3.63 8.14
CA GLU A 330 -31.94 3.11 8.40
C GLU A 330 -30.94 3.61 7.35
N ALA A 331 -31.30 3.55 6.05
CA ALA A 331 -30.45 4.09 5.00
C ALA A 331 -30.25 5.61 5.12
N LEU A 332 -31.27 6.36 5.57
CA LEU A 332 -31.14 7.80 5.81
C LEU A 332 -30.19 8.10 6.98
N MET A 333 -30.24 7.32 8.07
CA MET A 333 -29.28 7.45 9.17
C MET A 333 -27.83 7.20 8.69
N GLU A 334 -27.60 6.13 7.92
CA GLU A 334 -26.27 5.83 7.36
C GLU A 334 -25.76 6.92 6.39
N PHE A 335 -26.64 7.49 5.56
CA PHE A 335 -26.28 8.62 4.69
C PHE A 335 -25.95 9.87 5.49
N MET A 336 -26.70 10.16 6.56
CA MET A 336 -26.42 11.29 7.44
C MET A 336 -25.11 11.08 8.21
N GLU A 337 -24.83 9.88 8.71
CA GLU A 337 -23.54 9.53 9.34
C GLU A 337 -22.37 9.71 8.35
N LEU A 338 -22.50 9.19 7.13
CA LEU A 338 -21.51 9.34 6.07
C LEU A 338 -21.20 10.81 5.75
N VAL A 339 -22.23 11.66 5.69
CA VAL A 339 -22.12 13.09 5.37
C VAL A 339 -21.59 13.92 6.56
N THR A 340 -21.91 13.54 7.80
CA THR A 340 -21.58 14.33 9.00
C THR A 340 -20.27 13.94 9.69
N ILE A 341 -19.87 12.66 9.60
CA ILE A 341 -18.65 12.11 10.25
C ILE A 341 -17.53 11.86 9.22
N GLY A 342 -17.83 11.98 7.92
CA GLY A 342 -16.93 11.65 6.82
C GLY A 342 -15.87 12.72 6.48
N TYR A 343 -14.61 12.31 6.52
CA TYR A 343 -13.38 13.04 6.18
C TYR A 343 -13.42 13.70 4.79
N GLY A 344 -13.71 15.01 4.74
CA GLY A 344 -13.84 15.77 3.50
C GLY A 344 -15.24 15.80 2.89
N PHE A 345 -16.27 15.53 3.71
CA PHE A 345 -17.67 15.87 3.44
C PHE A 345 -18.09 17.19 4.14
N ASP A 346 -17.12 18.05 4.45
CA ASP A 346 -17.35 19.41 4.95
C ASP A 346 -18.22 20.21 3.97
N THR A 347 -19.07 21.11 4.48
CA THR A 347 -20.13 21.83 3.74
C THR A 347 -19.64 22.92 2.76
N GLY A 348 -18.40 22.80 2.27
CA GLY A 348 -17.77 23.72 1.31
C GLY A 348 -17.96 23.32 -0.16
N GLN A 349 -17.33 24.07 -1.05
CA GLN A 349 -17.45 23.95 -2.52
C GLN A 349 -17.04 22.56 -3.09
N HIS A 350 -16.29 21.76 -2.33
CA HIS A 350 -15.82 20.43 -2.75
C HIS A 350 -16.74 19.28 -2.30
N PHE A 351 -17.80 19.55 -1.51
CA PHE A 351 -18.73 18.54 -0.98
C PHE A 351 -19.28 17.61 -2.07
N TRP A 352 -20.04 18.16 -3.02
CA TRP A 352 -20.67 17.39 -4.10
C TRP A 352 -19.66 16.68 -5.02
N LYS A 353 -18.46 17.28 -5.20
CA LYS A 353 -17.36 16.64 -5.95
C LYS A 353 -16.87 15.38 -5.24
N ASN A 354 -16.77 15.41 -3.91
CA ASN A 354 -16.37 14.24 -3.11
C ASN A 354 -17.49 13.20 -3.03
N CYS A 355 -18.75 13.64 -2.98
CA CYS A 355 -19.91 12.74 -3.12
C CYS A 355 -19.85 11.96 -4.44
N TYR A 356 -19.61 12.65 -5.56
CA TYR A 356 -19.49 12.01 -6.87
C TYR A 356 -18.32 11.01 -6.93
N LYS A 357 -17.14 11.33 -6.38
CA LYS A 357 -15.99 10.40 -6.34
C LYS A 357 -16.28 9.14 -5.51
N LEU A 358 -16.95 9.28 -4.37
CA LEU A 358 -17.32 8.15 -3.53
C LEU A 358 -18.34 7.25 -4.24
N TRP A 359 -19.39 7.86 -4.82
CA TRP A 359 -20.36 7.17 -5.65
C TRP A 359 -19.69 6.40 -6.80
N LEU A 360 -18.78 7.05 -7.54
CA LEU A 360 -18.06 6.45 -8.67
C LEU A 360 -17.19 5.25 -8.26
N ALA A 361 -16.57 5.30 -7.07
CA ALA A 361 -15.79 4.19 -6.54
C ALA A 361 -16.65 2.96 -6.21
N HIS A 362 -17.85 3.15 -5.63
CA HIS A 362 -18.81 2.06 -5.39
C HIS A 362 -19.48 1.55 -6.69
N PHE A 363 -19.83 2.46 -7.59
CA PHE A 363 -20.35 2.17 -8.93
C PHE A 363 -19.42 1.22 -9.70
N ALA A 364 -18.11 1.50 -9.70
CA ALA A 364 -17.14 0.63 -10.34
C ALA A 364 -17.04 -0.77 -9.69
N GLN A 365 -17.06 -0.86 -8.36
CA GLN A 365 -17.02 -2.15 -7.65
C GLN A 365 -18.16 -3.10 -8.06
N MET A 366 -19.35 -2.57 -8.38
CA MET A 366 -20.49 -3.38 -8.83
C MET A 366 -20.30 -3.96 -10.24
N ILE A 367 -19.61 -3.24 -11.13
CA ILE A 367 -19.43 -3.60 -12.55
C ILE A 367 -18.16 -4.44 -12.76
N ASP A 368 -17.16 -4.26 -11.89
CA ASP A 368 -15.82 -4.85 -11.92
C ASP A 368 -15.83 -6.34 -12.34
N ALA A 369 -16.66 -7.17 -11.68
CA ALA A 369 -16.73 -8.60 -11.95
C ALA A 369 -17.22 -8.95 -13.37
N ASP A 370 -18.25 -8.25 -13.86
CA ASP A 370 -18.84 -8.51 -15.19
C ASP A 370 -17.90 -8.03 -16.31
N PHE A 371 -17.23 -6.89 -16.12
CA PHE A 371 -16.18 -6.39 -17.02
C PHE A 371 -15.02 -7.39 -17.12
N HIS A 372 -14.46 -7.81 -15.97
CA HIS A 372 -13.32 -8.72 -15.94
C HIS A 372 -13.64 -10.08 -16.57
N LYS A 373 -14.85 -10.61 -16.35
CA LYS A 373 -15.31 -11.85 -16.99
C LYS A 373 -15.33 -11.72 -18.52
N LYS A 374 -15.76 -10.58 -19.07
CA LYS A 374 -15.74 -10.38 -20.53
C LYS A 374 -14.32 -10.25 -21.07
N VAL A 375 -13.45 -9.45 -20.44
CA VAL A 375 -12.04 -9.32 -20.89
C VAL A 375 -11.33 -10.68 -20.83
N GLN A 376 -11.55 -11.45 -19.77
CA GLN A 376 -11.01 -12.81 -19.66
C GLN A 376 -11.47 -13.71 -20.81
N SER A 377 -12.75 -13.70 -21.19
CA SER A 377 -13.23 -14.50 -22.32
C SER A 377 -12.62 -14.13 -23.69
N VAL A 378 -12.14 -12.88 -23.85
CA VAL A 378 -11.41 -12.46 -25.06
C VAL A 378 -9.99 -13.05 -25.07
N VAL A 379 -9.33 -13.08 -23.91
CA VAL A 379 -7.98 -13.67 -23.74
C VAL A 379 -8.03 -15.20 -23.86
N GLU A 380 -9.05 -15.85 -23.31
CA GLU A 380 -9.30 -17.29 -23.46
C GLU A 380 -9.48 -17.65 -24.95
N ARG A 381 -10.33 -16.91 -25.70
CA ARG A 381 -10.50 -17.12 -27.15
C ARG A 381 -9.20 -16.86 -27.94
N PHE A 382 -8.39 -15.91 -27.52
CA PHE A 382 -7.06 -15.67 -28.11
C PHE A 382 -6.16 -16.89 -27.92
N ASN A 383 -6.06 -17.41 -26.70
CA ASN A 383 -5.25 -18.60 -26.40
C ASN A 383 -5.72 -19.83 -27.19
N GLU A 384 -7.05 -20.04 -27.30
CA GLU A 384 -7.62 -21.15 -28.08
C GLU A 384 -7.22 -21.11 -29.56
N VAL A 385 -7.36 -19.95 -30.22
CA VAL A 385 -7.06 -19.78 -31.65
C VAL A 385 -5.55 -19.78 -31.92
N CYS A 386 -4.77 -19.18 -31.03
CA CYS A 386 -3.33 -19.02 -31.21
C CYS A 386 -2.50 -20.22 -30.76
N ALA A 387 -3.10 -21.20 -30.06
CA ALA A 387 -2.44 -22.45 -29.65
C ALA A 387 -1.80 -23.23 -30.82
N GLU A 388 -2.45 -23.24 -32.00
CA GLU A 388 -1.92 -23.88 -33.22
C GLU A 388 -0.85 -23.04 -33.93
N SER A 389 -0.77 -21.73 -33.62
CA SER A 389 0.09 -20.75 -34.30
C SER A 389 1.45 -20.56 -33.63
N GLY A 390 1.73 -21.26 -32.53
CA GLY A 390 3.01 -21.18 -31.80
C GLY A 390 3.16 -19.96 -30.88
N PHE A 391 2.14 -19.11 -30.76
CA PHE A 391 2.12 -18.07 -29.72
C PHE A 391 1.79 -18.74 -28.37
N THR A 392 2.77 -18.87 -27.48
CA THR A 392 2.52 -19.36 -26.12
C THR A 392 1.66 -18.38 -25.30
N GLU A 393 0.97 -18.95 -24.31
CA GLU A 393 -0.19 -18.45 -23.57
C GLU A 393 -0.16 -16.97 -23.13
N ALA A 394 -1.26 -16.24 -23.38
CA ALA A 394 -1.53 -14.93 -22.78
C ALA A 394 -2.27 -15.10 -21.43
N SER A 395 -1.84 -14.38 -20.40
CA SER A 395 -2.47 -14.44 -19.07
C SER A 395 -3.16 -13.14 -18.69
N TYR A 396 -4.35 -13.22 -18.07
CA TYR A 396 -5.10 -12.06 -17.61
C TYR A 396 -5.07 -11.91 -16.09
N LYS A 397 -4.85 -10.67 -15.62
CA LYS A 397 -4.90 -10.30 -14.22
C LYS A 397 -5.86 -9.13 -13.99
N ARG A 398 -6.89 -9.40 -13.19
CA ARG A 398 -7.78 -8.39 -12.60
C ARG A 398 -6.98 -7.41 -11.74
N GLY A 399 -7.05 -6.12 -12.07
CA GLY A 399 -6.62 -5.04 -11.20
C GLY A 399 -7.66 -4.78 -10.11
N LYS A 400 -7.34 -3.87 -9.18
CA LYS A 400 -8.33 -3.39 -8.21
C LYS A 400 -9.07 -2.19 -8.81
N PRO A 401 -10.39 -2.06 -8.62
CA PRO A 401 -11.11 -0.85 -8.99
C PRO A 401 -10.58 0.36 -8.20
N LYS A 402 -10.69 1.54 -8.79
CA LYS A 402 -10.12 2.76 -8.24
C LYS A 402 -10.90 3.21 -6.99
N THR A 403 -10.19 3.39 -5.87
CA THR A 403 -10.76 3.84 -4.61
C THR A 403 -10.98 5.36 -4.57
N TYR A 404 -11.92 5.81 -3.72
CA TYR A 404 -12.17 7.23 -3.41
C TYR A 404 -10.87 7.98 -3.04
N GLU A 405 -10.04 7.41 -2.16
CA GLU A 405 -8.73 7.97 -1.80
C GLU A 405 -7.78 8.10 -3.00
N SER A 406 -7.75 7.09 -3.88
CA SER A 406 -6.91 7.13 -5.10
C SER A 406 -7.39 8.20 -6.09
N MET A 407 -8.68 8.52 -6.11
CA MET A 407 -9.21 9.65 -6.87
C MET A 407 -8.75 10.98 -6.27
N ARG A 408 -8.93 11.19 -4.96
CA ARG A 408 -8.50 12.42 -4.27
C ARG A 408 -7.00 12.67 -4.35
N ARG A 409 -6.15 11.66 -4.13
CA ARG A 409 -4.69 11.80 -4.25
C ARG A 409 -4.25 12.19 -5.67
N LYS A 410 -4.93 11.68 -6.73
CA LYS A 410 -4.62 12.08 -8.12
C LYS A 410 -5.06 13.51 -8.42
N GLU A 411 -6.22 13.94 -7.95
CA GLU A 411 -6.72 15.32 -8.09
C GLU A 411 -5.79 16.34 -7.43
N ALA A 412 -5.29 16.05 -6.22
CA ALA A 412 -4.31 16.91 -5.55
C ALA A 412 -2.97 17.07 -6.32
N VAL A 413 -2.59 16.07 -7.14
CA VAL A 413 -1.34 16.08 -7.92
C VAL A 413 -1.52 16.70 -9.31
N PHE A 414 -2.67 16.50 -9.96
CA PHE A 414 -2.90 16.90 -11.36
C PHE A 414 -3.87 18.09 -11.53
N GLY A 415 -4.39 18.65 -10.44
CA GLY A 415 -5.37 19.73 -10.44
C GLY A 415 -6.82 19.25 -10.59
N GLU A 416 -7.76 20.18 -10.47
CA GLU A 416 -9.18 19.88 -10.65
C GLU A 416 -9.51 19.65 -12.15
N PRO A 417 -10.24 18.57 -12.51
CA PRO A 417 -10.75 18.40 -13.86
C PRO A 417 -11.86 19.45 -14.13
N SER A 418 -11.65 20.29 -15.14
CA SER A 418 -12.71 21.21 -15.60
C SER A 418 -13.80 20.43 -16.34
N HIS A 419 -15.05 20.67 -15.96
CA HIS A 419 -16.23 20.12 -16.61
C HIS A 419 -16.72 20.99 -17.78
N GLU A 420 -16.02 22.07 -18.14
CA GLU A 420 -16.45 23.02 -19.17
C GLU A 420 -15.79 22.76 -20.54
N THR A 421 -14.50 22.43 -20.56
CA THR A 421 -13.72 22.23 -21.80
C THR A 421 -13.52 20.76 -22.15
N TYR A 422 -13.40 20.42 -23.44
CA TYR A 422 -13.07 19.06 -23.88
C TYR A 422 -11.77 18.55 -23.25
N GLU A 423 -10.75 19.41 -23.15
CA GLU A 423 -9.45 19.09 -22.54
C GLU A 423 -9.52 18.90 -21.02
N GLY A 424 -10.31 19.71 -20.30
CA GLY A 424 -10.59 19.48 -18.87
C GLY A 424 -11.30 18.14 -18.63
N ARG A 425 -12.20 17.77 -19.56
CA ARG A 425 -12.93 16.50 -19.59
C ARG A 425 -12.10 15.30 -20.08
N THR A 426 -10.93 15.49 -20.70
CA THR A 426 -9.99 14.40 -21.07
C THR A 426 -8.83 14.23 -20.08
N VAL A 427 -8.46 15.27 -19.31
CA VAL A 427 -7.65 15.10 -18.08
C VAL A 427 -8.35 14.14 -17.10
N ALA A 428 -9.69 14.10 -17.15
CA ALA A 428 -10.47 13.10 -16.44
C ALA A 428 -10.18 11.64 -16.84
N SER A 429 -9.52 11.32 -17.96
CA SER A 429 -9.17 9.92 -18.33
C SER A 429 -8.53 9.13 -17.17
N LYS A 430 -7.52 9.71 -16.49
CA LYS A 430 -6.87 9.16 -15.28
C LYS A 430 -7.83 8.94 -14.07
N LEU A 431 -9.04 9.47 -14.17
CA LEU A 431 -10.18 9.40 -13.26
C LEU A 431 -11.28 8.44 -13.75
N LEU A 432 -11.53 8.39 -15.08
CA LEU A 432 -12.48 7.52 -15.78
C LEU A 432 -12.02 6.07 -15.88
N ASP A 433 -10.73 5.79 -15.76
CA ASP A 433 -10.13 4.44 -15.67
C ASP A 433 -10.46 3.78 -14.32
N VAL A 434 -11.75 3.60 -14.02
CA VAL A 434 -12.23 3.15 -12.70
C VAL A 434 -12.07 1.64 -12.50
N VAL A 435 -12.15 0.86 -13.57
CA VAL A 435 -11.85 -0.57 -13.61
C VAL A 435 -10.56 -0.79 -14.40
N ARG A 436 -9.68 -1.68 -13.93
CA ARG A 436 -8.31 -1.83 -14.45
C ARG A 436 -7.95 -3.29 -14.64
N GLY A 437 -7.38 -3.65 -15.79
CA GLY A 437 -6.89 -5.00 -16.10
C GLY A 437 -5.46 -4.97 -16.63
N SER A 438 -4.74 -6.08 -16.47
CA SER A 438 -3.45 -6.31 -17.10
C SER A 438 -3.48 -7.63 -17.85
N ILE A 439 -3.11 -7.61 -19.13
CA ILE A 439 -2.81 -8.81 -19.91
C ILE A 439 -1.28 -8.92 -19.99
N VAL A 440 -0.75 -10.13 -19.84
CA VAL A 440 0.65 -10.46 -20.07
C VAL A 440 0.73 -11.33 -21.31
N VAL A 441 1.58 -10.97 -22.24
CA VAL A 441 1.93 -11.82 -23.38
C VAL A 441 3.44 -11.98 -23.48
N ASN A 442 3.88 -13.08 -24.10
CA ASN A 442 5.28 -13.45 -24.29
C ASN A 442 5.98 -12.70 -25.43
N SER A 443 5.24 -12.25 -26.45
CA SER A 443 5.80 -11.91 -27.76
C SER A 443 5.15 -10.67 -28.38
N PRO A 444 5.85 -9.98 -29.29
CA PRO A 444 5.39 -8.71 -29.86
C PRO A 444 4.21 -8.89 -30.80
N ALA A 445 4.30 -9.88 -31.69
CA ALA A 445 3.24 -10.23 -32.64
C ALA A 445 1.94 -10.65 -31.93
N ALA A 446 2.04 -11.30 -30.75
CA ALA A 446 0.87 -11.60 -29.93
C ALA A 446 0.15 -10.32 -29.44
N VAL A 447 0.87 -9.23 -29.12
CA VAL A 447 0.23 -7.94 -28.79
C VAL A 447 -0.55 -7.40 -29.98
N VAL A 448 0.05 -7.39 -31.17
CA VAL A 448 -0.56 -6.83 -32.38
C VAL A 448 -1.78 -7.64 -32.83
N ALA A 449 -1.69 -8.98 -32.83
CA ALA A 449 -2.81 -9.87 -33.12
C ALA A 449 -3.94 -9.72 -32.09
N LEU A 450 -3.62 -9.71 -30.80
CA LEU A 450 -4.60 -9.51 -29.72
C LEU A 450 -5.34 -8.16 -29.88
N ILE A 451 -4.63 -7.08 -30.24
CA ILE A 451 -5.26 -5.78 -30.49
C ILE A 451 -6.14 -5.83 -31.75
N ASN A 452 -5.59 -6.21 -32.90
CA ASN A 452 -6.26 -6.04 -34.19
C ASN A 452 -7.33 -7.10 -34.46
N ASP A 453 -7.14 -8.34 -34.04
CA ASP A 453 -8.01 -9.47 -34.41
C ASP A 453 -9.02 -9.85 -33.30
N PHE A 454 -8.74 -9.45 -32.05
CA PHE A 454 -9.59 -9.80 -30.89
C PHE A 454 -10.22 -8.60 -30.18
N PHE A 455 -9.52 -7.46 -30.08
CA PHE A 455 -10.02 -6.28 -29.37
C PHE A 455 -10.70 -5.25 -30.30
N LYS A 456 -10.05 -4.82 -31.40
CA LYS A 456 -10.64 -3.87 -32.36
C LYS A 456 -11.97 -4.33 -32.99
N PRO A 457 -12.23 -5.63 -33.25
CA PRO A 457 -13.51 -6.08 -33.81
C PRO A 457 -14.67 -6.13 -32.80
N LEU A 458 -14.43 -5.86 -31.52
CA LEU A 458 -15.47 -5.86 -30.49
C LEU A 458 -16.41 -4.65 -30.67
N ASN A 459 -17.70 -4.94 -30.79
CA ASN A 459 -18.77 -3.96 -30.89
C ASN A 459 -19.79 -4.12 -29.74
N LEU A 460 -20.44 -3.02 -29.36
CA LEU A 460 -21.41 -3.00 -28.25
C LEU A 460 -22.60 -3.95 -28.47
N VAL A 461 -23.09 -4.08 -29.70
CA VAL A 461 -24.31 -4.87 -30.02
C VAL A 461 -24.12 -6.35 -29.66
N GLN A 462 -22.98 -6.93 -30.02
CA GLN A 462 -22.69 -8.34 -29.78
C GLN A 462 -21.96 -8.60 -28.46
N ASN A 463 -21.12 -7.65 -28.03
CA ASN A 463 -20.16 -7.89 -26.94
C ASN A 463 -20.38 -7.03 -25.71
N ARG A 464 -21.23 -5.99 -25.75
CA ARG A 464 -21.32 -4.91 -24.75
C ARG A 464 -19.99 -4.17 -24.49
N MET A 465 -19.02 -4.38 -25.36
CA MET A 465 -17.64 -3.93 -25.22
C MET A 465 -17.15 -3.38 -26.56
N GLU A 466 -16.41 -2.28 -26.52
CA GLU A 466 -15.80 -1.65 -27.69
C GLU A 466 -14.54 -0.91 -27.26
N VAL A 467 -13.45 -1.02 -28.02
CA VAL A 467 -12.23 -0.24 -27.76
C VAL A 467 -12.43 1.16 -28.31
N VAL A 468 -12.23 2.17 -27.46
CA VAL A 468 -12.45 3.58 -27.85
C VAL A 468 -11.14 4.30 -28.17
N ARG A 469 -10.02 3.86 -27.58
CA ARG A 469 -8.68 4.42 -27.80
C ARG A 469 -7.61 3.37 -27.51
N VAL A 470 -6.55 3.40 -28.32
CA VAL A 470 -5.31 2.66 -28.14
C VAL A 470 -4.17 3.65 -27.95
N LEU A 471 -3.38 3.52 -26.89
CA LEU A 471 -2.15 4.29 -26.69
C LEU A 471 -0.96 3.34 -26.80
N ASN A 472 -0.26 3.40 -27.92
CA ASN A 472 0.97 2.64 -28.13
C ASN A 472 2.14 3.42 -27.50
N ARG A 473 2.62 2.99 -26.33
CA ARG A 473 3.84 3.60 -25.79
C ARG A 473 5.08 3.17 -26.58
N PHE A 474 5.11 1.99 -27.20
CA PHE A 474 6.26 1.50 -27.95
C PHE A 474 6.47 2.20 -29.32
N ALA A 475 5.87 3.37 -29.56
CA ALA A 475 6.06 4.12 -30.79
C ALA A 475 7.37 4.93 -30.78
N GLU A 476 8.00 5.10 -31.94
CA GLU A 476 9.25 5.87 -32.13
C GLU A 476 9.17 7.31 -31.62
N THR A 477 7.97 7.91 -31.65
CA THR A 477 7.70 9.28 -31.21
C THR A 477 7.42 9.40 -29.70
N SER A 478 7.55 8.32 -28.92
CA SER A 478 7.29 8.33 -27.48
C SER A 478 8.43 8.97 -26.70
N ASP A 479 8.14 10.05 -25.97
CA ASP A 479 9.12 10.73 -25.11
C ASP A 479 9.71 9.77 -24.04
N THR A 480 11.03 9.59 -24.12
CA THR A 480 11.99 8.99 -23.16
C THR A 480 11.46 8.17 -21.96
N LEU A 481 11.93 6.92 -21.79
CA LEU A 481 11.63 6.02 -20.64
C LEU A 481 10.15 5.71 -20.37
N GLN A 482 9.20 6.36 -21.05
CA GLN A 482 7.78 6.03 -21.02
C GLN A 482 7.39 5.08 -22.14
N GLY A 483 8.11 5.11 -23.27
CA GLY A 483 7.79 4.33 -24.44
C GLY A 483 7.89 2.81 -24.26
N PHE A 484 8.98 2.34 -23.64
CA PHE A 484 9.30 0.92 -23.42
C PHE A 484 8.43 0.20 -22.38
N ARG A 485 7.13 0.53 -22.25
CA ARG A 485 6.28 0.05 -21.15
C ARG A 485 5.18 -0.90 -21.59
N ASN A 486 4.14 -0.37 -22.22
CA ASN A 486 2.89 -1.08 -22.39
C ASN A 486 2.06 -0.48 -23.53
N VAL A 487 1.14 -1.27 -24.08
CA VAL A 487 0.01 -0.69 -24.83
C VAL A 487 -1.16 -0.54 -23.87
N GLU A 488 -1.76 0.64 -23.83
CA GLU A 488 -2.96 0.90 -23.02
C GLU A 488 -4.20 0.94 -23.91
N LEU A 489 -5.19 0.11 -23.58
CA LEU A 489 -6.50 0.09 -24.22
C LEU A 489 -7.51 0.77 -23.29
N ASN A 490 -8.14 1.85 -23.74
CA ASN A 490 -9.37 2.35 -23.12
C ASN A 490 -10.54 1.60 -23.75
N VAL A 491 -11.27 0.85 -22.92
CA VAL A 491 -12.36 -0.04 -23.33
C VAL A 491 -13.67 0.49 -22.76
N TYR A 492 -14.60 0.89 -23.63
CA TYR A 492 -15.95 1.22 -23.20
C TYR A 492 -16.72 -0.08 -22.94
N TRP A 493 -17.39 -0.15 -21.79
CA TRP A 493 -18.19 -1.29 -21.38
C TRP A 493 -19.60 -0.86 -20.97
N GLU A 494 -20.59 -1.53 -21.54
CA GLU A 494 -22.00 -1.36 -21.23
C GLU A 494 -22.46 -2.43 -20.23
N GLY A 495 -22.29 -2.13 -18.94
CA GLY A 495 -22.92 -2.87 -17.87
C GLY A 495 -24.45 -2.79 -18.00
N GLY A 496 -25.08 -3.96 -18.14
CA GLY A 496 -26.52 -4.04 -18.34
C GLY A 496 -27.33 -3.53 -17.14
N LEU A 497 -28.63 -3.34 -17.39
CA LEU A 497 -29.60 -2.95 -16.37
C LEU A 497 -29.50 -3.86 -15.13
N ARG A 498 -29.25 -3.26 -13.96
CA ARG A 498 -29.54 -3.88 -12.67
C ARG A 498 -30.67 -3.11 -11.98
N SER A 499 -31.60 -3.85 -11.40
CA SER A 499 -32.65 -3.33 -10.55
C SER A 499 -32.07 -2.74 -9.27
N SER A 500 -32.66 -1.65 -8.78
CA SER A 500 -32.43 -1.17 -7.41
C SER A 500 -32.50 -2.31 -6.36
N LEU A 501 -31.66 -2.24 -5.32
CA LEU A 501 -31.59 -3.26 -4.27
C LEU A 501 -32.90 -3.45 -3.48
N CYS A 502 -33.83 -2.49 -3.61
CA CYS A 502 -35.15 -2.45 -2.98
C CYS A 502 -36.30 -2.99 -3.87
N ASN A 503 -36.01 -3.63 -5.01
CA ASN A 503 -37.02 -4.22 -5.92
C ASN A 503 -38.09 -3.21 -6.44
N ARG A 504 -37.84 -1.90 -6.42
CA ARG A 504 -38.74 -0.92 -7.06
C ARG A 504 -38.64 -1.10 -8.59
N PRO A 505 -39.71 -1.52 -9.29
CA PRO A 505 -39.61 -2.01 -10.68
C PRO A 505 -39.19 -0.94 -11.69
N ASP A 506 -39.49 0.33 -11.39
CA ASP A 506 -39.21 1.47 -12.28
C ASP A 506 -37.81 2.09 -12.06
N CYS A 507 -37.06 1.62 -11.05
CA CYS A 507 -35.74 2.14 -10.69
C CYS A 507 -34.62 1.18 -11.14
N ASN A 508 -34.36 1.16 -12.44
CA ASN A 508 -33.18 0.52 -13.03
C ASN A 508 -32.08 1.55 -13.27
N VAL A 509 -30.82 1.15 -13.10
CA VAL A 509 -29.66 1.96 -13.46
C VAL A 509 -28.96 1.32 -14.66
N HIS A 510 -28.57 2.15 -15.62
CA HIS A 510 -27.73 1.78 -16.76
C HIS A 510 -26.28 2.14 -16.44
N PHE A 511 -25.35 1.22 -16.70
CA PHE A 511 -24.00 1.24 -16.14
C PHE A 511 -22.93 1.24 -17.24
N ALA A 512 -22.67 2.39 -17.86
CA ALA A 512 -21.48 2.56 -18.69
C ALA A 512 -20.22 2.80 -17.84
N ILE A 513 -19.05 2.31 -18.30
CA ILE A 513 -17.71 2.71 -17.83
C ILE A 513 -16.68 2.74 -18.97
N ILE A 514 -15.57 3.45 -18.76
CA ILE A 514 -14.29 3.15 -19.40
C ILE A 514 -13.48 2.26 -18.45
N GLY A 515 -12.95 1.15 -18.95
CA GLY A 515 -11.92 0.36 -18.30
C GLY A 515 -10.56 0.58 -18.96
N GLU A 516 -9.48 0.55 -18.17
CA GLU A 516 -8.10 0.59 -18.66
C GLU A 516 -7.55 -0.85 -18.68
N VAL A 517 -7.26 -1.38 -19.87
CA VAL A 517 -6.60 -2.69 -20.03
C VAL A 517 -5.19 -2.48 -20.56
N GLN A 518 -4.19 -2.77 -19.74
CA GLN A 518 -2.78 -2.69 -20.12
C GLN A 518 -2.31 -4.03 -20.69
N ILE A 519 -1.78 -4.04 -21.91
CA ILE A 519 -1.07 -5.20 -22.47
C ILE A 519 0.42 -5.00 -22.23
N ASN A 520 1.04 -5.96 -21.56
CA ASN A 520 2.44 -5.93 -21.16
C ASN A 520 3.18 -7.16 -21.71
N LEU A 521 4.44 -6.99 -22.11
CA LEU A 521 5.33 -8.12 -22.38
C LEU A 521 5.79 -8.76 -21.07
N GLU A 522 6.01 -10.07 -21.07
CA GLU A 522 6.49 -10.80 -19.88
C GLU A 522 7.86 -10.28 -19.41
N ASN A 523 8.80 -10.14 -20.34
CA ASN A 523 10.11 -9.53 -20.09
C ASN A 523 9.95 -8.12 -19.49
N PHE A 524 9.01 -7.32 -20.02
CA PHE A 524 8.70 -6.00 -19.45
C PHE A 524 8.25 -6.10 -17.98
N LEU A 525 7.31 -7.00 -17.65
CA LEU A 525 6.85 -7.16 -16.27
C LEU A 525 7.94 -7.69 -15.35
N ALA A 526 8.84 -8.56 -15.81
CA ALA A 526 9.97 -9.03 -15.02
C ALA A 526 10.85 -7.85 -14.56
N VAL A 527 11.17 -6.90 -15.45
CA VAL A 527 12.03 -5.77 -15.10
C VAL A 527 11.27 -4.61 -14.45
N ASN A 528 10.00 -4.39 -14.80
CA ASN A 528 9.17 -3.42 -14.09
C ASN A 528 8.96 -3.82 -12.62
N LYS A 529 8.88 -5.13 -12.31
CA LYS A 529 8.90 -5.64 -10.92
C LYS A 529 10.22 -5.33 -10.21
N ARG A 530 11.38 -5.47 -10.88
CA ARG A 530 12.70 -5.06 -10.35
C ARG A 530 12.68 -3.56 -10.02
N ARG A 531 12.34 -2.72 -11.00
CA ARG A 531 12.26 -1.25 -10.88
C ARG A 531 11.31 -0.76 -9.76
N HIS A 532 10.11 -1.34 -9.63
CA HIS A 532 9.08 -0.86 -8.70
C HIS A 532 9.59 -0.82 -7.24
N LEU A 533 10.35 -1.84 -6.84
CA LEU A 533 10.92 -1.96 -5.49
C LEU A 533 11.91 -0.84 -5.14
N LEU A 534 12.59 -0.29 -6.15
CA LEU A 534 13.55 0.79 -6.01
C LEU A 534 12.84 2.15 -6.12
N TYR A 535 11.91 2.27 -7.07
CA TYR A 535 11.25 3.52 -7.42
C TYR A 535 10.19 3.96 -6.39
N GLU A 536 9.48 3.03 -5.74
CA GLU A 536 8.58 3.35 -4.62
C GLU A 536 9.32 4.04 -3.47
N ASN A 537 10.52 3.56 -3.15
CA ASN A 537 11.38 4.13 -2.12
C ASN A 537 12.02 5.45 -2.56
N HIS A 538 12.26 5.65 -3.87
CA HIS A 538 12.91 6.84 -4.41
C HIS A 538 12.01 8.07 -4.53
N ARG A 539 10.86 7.96 -5.20
CA ARG A 539 10.07 9.15 -5.63
C ARG A 539 8.91 9.51 -4.71
N GLY A 540 8.84 8.94 -3.51
CA GLY A 540 7.66 9.11 -2.67
C GLY A 540 7.80 8.94 -1.17
N ALA A 541 8.99 8.73 -0.61
CA ALA A 541 9.16 8.44 0.83
C ALA A 541 10.55 8.80 1.40
N PHE A 542 11.18 9.89 0.94
CA PHE A 542 12.36 10.44 1.63
C PHE A 542 11.95 11.37 2.79
N ASP A 543 10.91 12.18 2.59
CA ASP A 543 10.24 12.92 3.66
C ASP A 543 8.98 12.21 4.13
N TRP A 544 8.64 12.42 5.41
CA TRP A 544 7.37 12.02 6.00
C TRP A 544 6.19 12.60 5.20
N ARG A 545 5.31 11.74 4.68
CA ARG A 545 4.04 12.20 4.11
C ARG A 545 3.13 12.71 5.23
N PRO A 546 2.61 13.94 5.14
CA PRO A 546 1.64 14.43 6.12
C PRO A 546 0.41 13.51 6.25
N ASP A 547 -0.06 12.98 5.11
CA ASP A 547 -1.32 12.23 4.98
C ASP A 547 -1.33 10.81 5.58
N ASP A 548 -0.16 10.25 5.94
CA ASP A 548 -0.10 8.88 6.48
C ASP A 548 -0.46 8.81 7.99
N ASP A 549 -0.76 9.95 8.63
CA ASP A 549 -1.53 10.02 9.90
C ASP A 549 -2.66 11.06 9.75
N ALA A 550 -3.76 10.69 9.11
CA ALA A 550 -5.05 11.34 9.34
C ALA A 550 -5.75 10.64 10.53
N PRO A 551 -5.65 11.15 11.78
CA PRO A 551 -6.50 10.69 12.86
C PRO A 551 -7.93 11.19 12.65
N ALA A 552 -8.82 10.83 13.57
CA ALA A 552 -10.19 11.30 13.58
C ALA A 552 -10.36 12.65 14.31
N PRO A 553 -10.64 13.78 13.63
CA PRO A 553 -11.36 14.90 14.21
C PRO A 553 -12.87 14.62 14.08
N CYS A 554 -13.34 13.57 14.77
CA CYS A 554 -14.62 13.79 15.45
C CYS A 554 -14.42 15.05 16.31
N SER A 555 -15.13 16.13 15.96
CA SER A 555 -15.93 16.94 16.90
C SER A 555 -15.26 17.26 18.26
N ASP A 556 -14.92 18.50 18.62
CA ASP A 556 -15.75 19.70 18.47
C ASP A 556 -14.99 21.02 18.74
N GLU A 557 -15.70 22.10 18.40
CA GLU A 557 -15.56 23.51 18.76
C GLU A 557 -15.30 23.72 20.29
N GLU A 558 -14.81 24.86 20.81
CA GLU A 558 -15.09 26.24 20.42
C GLU A 558 -14.08 27.25 21.06
N MET A 559 -14.02 28.48 20.52
CA MET A 559 -13.38 29.72 21.05
C MET A 559 -11.84 29.78 21.18
N GLY A 560 -11.15 30.86 20.76
CA GLY A 560 -11.58 32.10 20.09
C GLY A 560 -10.47 33.17 20.01
N CYS A 561 -10.59 34.15 19.09
CA CYS A 561 -9.64 35.24 18.74
C CYS A 561 -8.27 34.83 18.11
N GLY A 562 -7.73 35.53 17.10
CA GLY A 562 -8.31 36.60 16.27
C GLY A 562 -7.30 37.40 15.42
N ARG A 563 -7.59 37.54 14.11
CA ARG A 563 -7.19 38.65 13.17
C ARG A 563 -5.69 39.01 12.94
N ASN A 564 -5.20 38.78 11.71
CA ASN A 564 -4.85 39.79 10.67
C ASN A 564 -3.92 39.16 9.60
N ARG A 565 -4.26 39.07 8.30
CA ARG A 565 -4.27 40.13 7.25
C ARG A 565 -2.94 40.89 7.04
N ARG A 566 -2.19 40.52 5.98
CA ARG A 566 -1.72 41.32 4.80
C ARG A 566 -0.68 40.48 4.05
N TYR A 567 -0.83 40.15 2.77
CA TYR A 567 -0.62 40.97 1.56
C TYR A 567 0.82 41.51 1.38
N SER A 568 1.50 40.96 0.36
CA SER A 568 2.47 41.56 -0.57
C SER A 568 3.65 42.39 -0.05
N SER A 569 4.87 41.99 -0.40
CA SER A 569 5.66 42.65 -1.46
C SER A 569 7.01 41.96 -1.71
N GLU A 570 7.47 42.02 -2.97
CA GLU A 570 8.77 41.56 -3.51
C GLU A 570 8.95 40.04 -3.73
#